data_AF-A0A835I5R1-F1
#
_entry.id   AF-A0A835I5R1-F1
#
_cell.length_a   1.000
_cell.length_b   1.000
_cell.length_c   1.000
_cell.angle_alpha   90.00
_cell.angle_beta   90.00
_cell.angle_gamma   90.00
#
_symmetry.space_group_name_H-M   'P 1'
#
loop_
_entity.id
_entity.type
_entity.pdbx_description
1 polymer ?
#
loop_
_entity_poly.entity_id
_entity_poly.type
_entity_poly.pdbx_seq_one_letter_code
_entity_poly.pdbx_strand_id
1 'polypeptide(L)'
;MEGVLENLEPHKESLERLVIRYYAGFTLPRWMLSVEESVLSNIVDLKLDWCPNLKVLPALGKLQFLERLDLTGLKAVKHLGADLLRVENGASTSSSSVVLFPKLKYLNLYYLSEWKEEEHDVPTTIIIMPRLHTLKIGYCPKLKVEPHYLFPPRLETLELWGDVGVLSKSLIMSLTHNNNLKSLTIKYFPHSSLPQGLNQLTSLQELNFYICKFLDFKPEELKPLTTLCTLEIDFCLIMSIRSREDWSILTHIPNIVIDYINITSNSYSYPGLPAIGGPIGHLLEQNAQVFKQISANFATLQIHDVHKNINLFCQTRDNILTIMNILNDMPGIMKEMPPLPIKLNEELANSILPRPTRPMRS
;
A
#
# COMPACT_ATOMS: atom_id res chain seq x y z
N MET A 1 35.20 -0.07 10.55
CA MET A 1 34.48 0.75 9.55
C MET A 1 33.86 2.02 10.14
N GLU A 2 33.54 2.10 11.44
CA GLU A 2 32.99 3.33 12.06
C GLU A 2 33.88 4.56 11.87
N GLY A 3 35.22 4.39 11.91
CA GLY A 3 36.16 5.50 11.73
C GLY A 3 36.20 6.11 10.32
N VAL A 4 35.62 5.48 9.29
CA VAL A 4 35.63 6.03 7.93
C VAL A 4 34.66 7.20 7.80
N LEU A 5 33.47 7.09 8.38
CA LEU A 5 32.46 8.16 8.32
C LEU A 5 32.87 9.38 9.17
N GLU A 6 33.63 9.15 10.25
CA GLU A 6 34.16 10.22 11.10
C GLU A 6 35.12 11.14 10.32
N ASN A 7 35.90 10.58 9.39
CA ASN A 7 36.86 11.32 8.58
C ASN A 7 36.26 11.98 7.32
N LEU A 8 34.96 11.80 7.08
CA LEU A 8 34.24 12.36 5.93
C LEU A 8 33.40 13.59 6.32
N GLU A 9 33.92 14.45 7.20
CA GLU A 9 33.24 15.71 7.56
C GLU A 9 33.07 16.59 6.30
N PRO A 10 31.83 16.85 5.86
CA PRO A 10 31.60 17.65 4.66
C PRO A 10 31.80 19.15 4.93
N HIS A 11 31.94 19.96 3.87
CA HIS A 11 32.00 21.41 4.02
C HIS A 11 30.68 21.98 4.54
N LYS A 12 30.76 22.67 5.69
CA LYS A 12 29.62 23.20 6.48
C LYS A 12 28.60 24.02 5.69
N GLU A 13 29.02 24.72 4.64
CA GLU A 13 28.19 25.73 3.98
C GLU A 13 27.44 25.22 2.73
N SER A 14 27.77 24.05 2.19
CA SER A 14 27.28 23.61 0.86
C SER A 14 26.41 22.35 0.86
N LEU A 15 26.30 21.66 2.00
CA LEU A 15 25.62 20.37 2.03
C LEU A 15 24.10 20.52 2.17
N GLU A 16 23.40 20.38 1.04
CA GLU A 16 21.93 20.41 1.01
C GLU A 16 21.31 19.01 1.03
N ARG A 17 22.04 18.00 0.56
CA ARG A 17 21.57 16.61 0.50
C ARG A 17 22.59 15.66 1.07
N LEU A 18 22.17 14.85 2.04
CA LEU A 18 22.97 13.79 2.64
C LEU A 18 22.27 12.45 2.50
N VAL A 19 22.96 11.49 1.89
CA VAL A 19 22.48 10.11 1.74
C VAL A 19 23.53 9.16 2.29
N ILE A 20 23.15 8.38 3.31
CA ILE A 20 23.99 7.33 3.89
C ILE A 20 23.31 6.00 3.59
N ARG A 21 24.01 5.11 2.89
CA ARG A 21 23.49 3.77 2.55
C ARG A 21 24.37 2.68 3.14
N TYR A 22 23.73 1.60 3.59
CA TYR A 22 24.41 0.37 4.02
C TYR A 22 25.46 0.60 5.13
N TYR A 23 25.24 1.60 5.99
CA TYR A 23 26.16 1.90 7.09
C TYR A 23 26.03 0.84 8.18
N ALA A 24 27.12 0.09 8.38
CA ALA A 24 27.20 -1.02 9.33
C ALA A 24 27.61 -0.58 10.75
N GLY A 25 27.91 0.71 10.97
CA GLY A 25 28.29 1.23 12.28
C GLY A 25 27.11 1.34 13.24
N PHE A 26 27.41 1.40 14.54
CA PHE A 26 26.44 1.47 15.62
C PHE A 26 26.04 2.91 15.97
N THR A 27 26.94 3.86 15.70
CA THR A 27 26.74 5.29 15.96
C THR A 27 27.02 6.10 14.70
N LEU A 28 26.26 7.18 14.53
CA LEU A 28 26.59 8.20 13.53
C LEU A 28 27.83 9.00 13.99
N PRO A 29 28.58 9.58 13.04
CA PRO A 29 29.80 10.33 13.35
C PRO A 29 29.51 11.58 14.16
N ARG A 30 30.51 12.08 14.90
CA ARG A 30 30.35 13.22 15.83
C ARG A 30 29.82 14.47 15.14
N TRP A 31 30.27 14.73 13.91
CA TRP A 31 29.82 15.87 13.12
C TRP A 31 28.32 15.79 12.77
N MET A 32 27.67 14.63 12.85
CA MET A 32 26.20 14.50 12.73
C MET A 32 25.45 14.58 14.06
N LEU A 33 26.12 14.30 15.18
CA LEU A 33 25.49 14.25 16.51
C LEU A 33 25.28 15.63 17.12
N SER A 34 26.10 16.63 16.77
CA SER A 34 26.03 18.00 17.32
C SER A 34 25.25 18.96 16.41
N VAL A 35 23.92 18.82 16.33
CA VAL A 35 23.07 19.56 15.36
C VAL A 35 23.23 21.09 15.40
N GLU A 36 23.64 21.67 16.53
CA GLU A 36 23.78 23.12 16.72
C GLU A 36 25.08 23.71 16.12
N GLU A 37 26.13 22.89 15.97
CA GLU A 37 27.42 23.30 15.41
C GLU A 37 27.78 22.55 14.11
N SER A 38 26.80 21.78 13.61
CA SER A 38 26.98 20.76 12.59
C SER A 38 26.80 21.27 11.16
N VAL A 39 27.49 20.58 10.26
CA VAL A 39 27.34 20.58 8.79
C VAL A 39 25.89 20.34 8.33
N LEU A 40 25.02 19.80 9.20
CA LEU A 40 23.63 19.49 8.85
C LEU A 40 22.71 20.73 8.79
N SER A 41 23.18 21.91 9.20
CA SER A 41 22.35 23.12 9.33
C SER A 41 21.62 23.54 8.05
N ASN A 42 22.25 23.35 6.88
CA ASN A 42 21.68 23.69 5.57
C ASN A 42 21.01 22.51 4.84
N ILE A 43 20.89 21.35 5.49
CA ILE A 43 20.33 20.17 4.82
C ILE A 43 18.84 20.34 4.55
N VAL A 44 18.50 20.07 3.29
CA VAL A 44 17.16 20.05 2.72
C VAL A 44 16.65 18.61 2.60
N ASP A 45 17.54 17.66 2.31
CA ASP A 45 17.19 16.26 2.04
C ASP A 45 18.13 15.28 2.77
N LEU A 46 17.59 14.55 3.74
CA LEU A 46 18.34 13.56 4.52
C LEU A 46 17.76 12.16 4.31
N LYS A 47 18.60 11.24 3.85
CA LYS A 47 18.23 9.83 3.67
C LYS A 47 19.22 8.90 4.38
N LEU A 48 18.70 8.08 5.30
CA LEU A 48 19.41 6.95 5.90
C LEU A 48 18.77 5.66 5.38
N ASP A 49 19.53 4.87 4.63
CA ASP A 49 19.03 3.72 3.88
C ASP A 49 19.79 2.45 4.25
N TRP A 50 19.09 1.47 4.80
CA TRP A 50 19.65 0.20 5.26
C TRP A 50 20.85 0.36 6.22
N CYS A 51 20.65 1.09 7.32
CA CYS A 51 21.63 1.18 8.42
C CYS A 51 21.17 0.34 9.63
N PRO A 52 21.29 -1.01 9.59
CA PRO A 52 20.57 -1.90 10.50
C PRO A 52 21.06 -1.84 11.96
N ASN A 53 22.34 -1.49 12.16
CA ASN A 53 22.99 -1.47 13.47
C ASN A 53 22.83 -0.14 14.22
N LEU A 54 22.32 0.89 13.54
CA LEU A 54 22.18 2.22 14.10
C LEU A 54 21.09 2.22 15.19
N LYS A 55 21.47 2.57 16.42
CA LYS A 55 20.57 2.54 17.57
C LYS A 55 19.98 3.90 17.95
N VAL A 56 20.75 4.96 17.71
CA VAL A 56 20.44 6.32 18.18
C VAL A 56 20.52 7.27 16.99
N LEU A 57 19.48 8.06 16.79
CA LEU A 57 19.47 9.15 15.83
C LEU A 57 19.85 10.48 16.51
N PRO A 58 20.49 11.41 15.79
CA PRO A 58 20.70 12.77 16.28
C PRO A 58 19.37 13.52 16.38
N ALA A 59 19.38 14.69 17.05
CA ALA A 59 18.23 15.57 17.23
C ALA A 59 17.80 16.26 15.93
N LEU A 60 17.35 15.48 14.95
CA LEU A 60 17.00 15.94 13.61
C LEU A 60 15.89 16.99 13.62
N GLY A 61 15.07 17.06 14.67
CA GLY A 61 13.99 18.03 14.80
C GLY A 61 14.43 19.49 14.78
N LYS A 62 15.69 19.79 15.11
CA LYS A 62 16.25 21.14 15.07
C LYS A 62 16.64 21.62 13.66
N LEU A 63 16.61 20.75 12.65
CA LEU A 63 17.00 21.08 11.28
C LEU A 63 15.99 22.04 10.63
N GLN A 64 16.39 23.31 10.44
CA GLN A 64 15.52 24.41 10.03
C GLN A 64 15.17 24.40 8.53
N PHE A 65 15.99 23.75 7.70
CA PHE A 65 15.84 23.72 6.24
C PHE A 65 15.36 22.39 5.69
N LEU A 66 15.24 21.36 6.53
CA LEU A 66 14.92 20.01 6.09
C LEU A 66 13.50 19.97 5.50
N GLU A 67 13.41 19.56 4.23
CA GLU A 67 12.15 19.37 3.51
C GLU A 67 11.80 17.90 3.30
N ARG A 68 12.81 17.02 3.23
CA ARG A 68 12.65 15.59 2.99
C ARG A 68 13.48 14.77 3.98
N LEU A 69 12.81 13.84 4.68
CA LEU A 69 13.45 12.89 5.59
C LEU A 69 13.03 11.46 5.22
N ASP A 70 14.00 10.61 4.92
CA ASP A 70 13.80 9.20 4.59
C ASP A 70 14.66 8.32 5.51
N LEU A 71 13.99 7.54 6.36
CA LEU A 71 14.59 6.60 7.30
C LEU A 71 14.12 5.19 6.93
N THR A 72 14.98 4.47 6.22
CA THR A 72 14.69 3.12 5.72
C THR A 72 15.67 2.10 6.31
N GLY A 73 15.16 1.00 6.85
CA GLY A 73 15.97 -0.15 7.28
C GLY A 73 16.79 0.08 8.55
N LEU A 74 16.37 1.00 9.42
CA LEU A 74 17.00 1.27 10.72
C LEU A 74 16.49 0.29 11.79
N LYS A 75 16.87 -0.98 11.66
CA LYS A 75 16.30 -2.08 12.43
C LYS A 75 16.47 -1.92 13.94
N ALA A 76 17.58 -1.35 14.41
CA ALA A 76 17.91 -1.25 15.84
C ALA A 76 17.35 0.00 16.55
N VAL A 77 16.74 0.94 15.82
CA VAL A 77 16.13 2.15 16.40
C VAL A 77 14.85 1.77 17.13
N LYS A 78 14.76 2.15 18.41
CA LYS A 78 13.63 1.82 19.28
C LYS A 78 12.65 2.96 19.48
N HIS A 79 13.14 4.19 19.57
CA HIS A 79 12.33 5.37 19.83
C HIS A 79 12.72 6.45 18.83
N LEU A 80 11.72 7.03 18.19
CA LEU A 80 11.90 8.12 17.24
C LEU A 80 11.57 9.46 17.91
N GLY A 81 10.59 9.47 18.83
CA GLY A 81 10.18 10.68 19.56
C GLY A 81 11.33 11.33 20.34
N ALA A 82 11.93 10.64 21.30
CA ALA A 82 13.03 11.20 22.11
C ALA A 82 14.28 11.54 21.29
N ASP A 83 14.59 10.74 20.26
CA ASP A 83 15.81 10.89 19.46
C ASP A 83 15.67 12.03 18.43
N LEU A 84 14.52 12.15 17.75
CA LEU A 84 14.26 13.25 16.82
C LEU A 84 13.98 14.57 17.53
N LEU A 85 13.21 14.52 18.62
CA LEU A 85 12.66 15.68 19.29
C LEU A 85 13.50 16.16 20.47
N ARG A 86 14.75 15.68 20.62
CA ARG A 86 15.61 16.03 21.77
C ARG A 86 15.81 17.54 21.88
N VAL A 87 14.91 18.20 22.62
CA VAL A 87 15.06 19.54 23.15
C VAL A 87 15.84 19.34 24.43
N GLU A 88 17.05 19.90 24.52
CA GLU A 88 17.84 19.73 25.72
C GLU A 88 17.09 20.37 26.89
N ASN A 89 16.88 19.60 27.96
CA ASN A 89 16.34 20.07 29.23
C ASN A 89 17.36 21.04 29.85
N GLY A 90 17.37 22.27 29.36
CA GLY A 90 18.43 23.23 29.66
C GLY A 90 18.14 24.65 29.17
N ALA A 91 16.88 25.06 29.10
CA ALA A 91 16.54 26.48 28.96
C ALA A 91 15.16 26.74 29.59
N SER A 92 15.17 27.03 30.89
CA SER A 92 14.15 27.91 31.45
C SER A 92 14.23 29.26 30.71
N THR A 93 13.07 29.90 30.54
CA THR A 93 12.84 31.27 30.05
C THR A 93 12.63 31.47 28.53
N SER A 94 11.38 31.28 28.09
CA SER A 94 10.57 32.28 27.38
C SER A 94 9.32 31.62 26.80
N SER A 95 8.16 32.29 26.87
CA SER A 95 6.90 31.86 26.26
C SER A 95 6.95 31.91 24.73
N SER A 96 7.81 31.11 24.12
CA SER A 96 7.82 30.88 22.66
C SER A 96 7.61 29.39 22.40
N SER A 97 6.68 29.08 21.49
CA SER A 97 6.45 27.71 21.03
C SER A 97 7.70 27.20 20.31
N VAL A 98 8.22 26.06 20.74
CA VAL A 98 9.35 25.41 20.06
C VAL A 98 8.81 24.71 18.82
N VAL A 99 9.32 25.08 17.64
CA VAL A 99 8.93 24.47 16.36
C VAL A 99 10.03 23.53 15.89
N LEU A 100 9.69 22.25 15.75
CA LEU A 100 10.58 21.22 15.24
C LEU A 100 10.20 20.87 13.80
N PHE A 101 11.19 20.63 12.94
CA PHE A 101 11.02 20.38 11.51
C PHE A 101 10.14 21.42 10.80
N PRO A 102 10.46 22.73 10.90
CA PRO A 102 9.57 23.81 10.45
C PRO A 102 9.25 23.78 8.95
N LYS A 103 10.12 23.17 8.13
CA LYS A 103 9.99 23.09 6.66
C LYS A 103 9.74 21.68 6.12
N LEU A 104 9.65 20.66 6.97
CA LEU A 104 9.55 19.28 6.51
C LEU A 104 8.22 19.06 5.78
N LYS A 105 8.30 18.58 4.53
CA LYS A 105 7.15 18.31 3.65
C LYS A 105 6.91 16.82 3.45
N TYR A 106 7.97 16.02 3.49
CA TYR A 106 7.95 14.59 3.22
C TYR A 106 8.69 13.81 4.31
N LEU A 107 8.02 12.81 4.89
CA LEU A 107 8.58 11.88 5.87
C LEU A 107 8.32 10.44 5.43
N ASN A 108 9.38 9.65 5.30
CA ASN A 108 9.30 8.21 5.03
C ASN A 108 9.97 7.42 6.16
N LEU A 109 9.22 6.49 6.75
CA LEU A 109 9.64 5.62 7.84
C LEU A 109 9.38 4.17 7.43
N TYR A 110 10.43 3.44 7.05
CA TYR A 110 10.27 2.12 6.44
C TYR A 110 11.23 1.08 7.04
N TYR A 111 10.74 -0.12 7.31
CA TYR A 111 11.52 -1.21 7.94
C TYR A 111 12.16 -0.83 9.30
N LEU A 112 11.42 -0.17 10.18
CA LEU A 112 11.84 0.13 11.55
C LEU A 112 11.38 -0.98 12.50
N SER A 113 12.08 -2.11 12.47
CA SER A 113 11.62 -3.36 13.10
C SER A 113 11.53 -3.31 14.63
N GLU A 114 12.40 -2.56 15.31
CA GLU A 114 12.40 -2.40 16.76
C GLU A 114 11.68 -1.15 17.26
N TRP A 115 11.09 -0.35 16.37
CA TRP A 115 10.44 0.89 16.74
C TRP A 115 9.18 0.64 17.57
N LYS A 116 9.22 1.12 18.82
CA LYS A 116 8.15 1.07 19.81
C LYS A 116 8.09 2.41 20.53
N GLU A 117 7.10 3.24 20.20
CA GLU A 117 6.81 4.39 21.05
C GLU A 117 6.11 3.94 22.32
N GLU A 118 6.52 4.54 23.44
CA GLU A 118 5.86 4.39 24.73
C GLU A 118 4.94 5.62 24.91
N GLU A 119 3.84 5.47 25.66
CA GLU A 119 2.95 6.59 25.96
C GLU A 119 3.71 7.62 26.78
N HIS A 120 4.14 8.69 26.10
CA HIS A 120 4.75 9.84 26.73
C HIS A 120 3.93 11.07 26.37
N ASP A 121 3.55 11.81 27.40
CA ASP A 121 2.83 13.06 27.27
C ASP A 121 3.80 14.08 26.67
N VAL A 122 3.69 14.33 25.36
CA VAL A 122 4.47 15.38 24.71
C VAL A 122 3.90 16.71 25.20
N PRO A 123 4.72 17.63 25.76
CA PRO A 123 4.23 18.92 26.19
C PRO A 123 3.47 19.63 25.06
N THR A 124 2.25 20.09 25.34
CA THR A 124 1.32 20.74 24.39
C THR A 124 1.87 22.03 23.75
N THR A 125 3.04 22.49 24.18
CA THR A 125 3.71 23.71 23.71
C THR A 125 4.64 23.50 22.51
N ILE A 126 4.91 22.25 22.10
CA ILE A 126 5.80 21.92 20.98
C ILE A 126 4.99 21.72 19.69
N ILE A 127 5.35 22.46 18.64
CA ILE A 127 4.77 22.28 17.30
C ILE A 127 5.72 21.44 16.48
N ILE A 128 5.28 20.25 16.07
CA ILE A 128 6.11 19.28 15.35
C ILE A 128 5.65 19.17 13.90
N MET A 129 6.58 19.32 12.95
CA MET A 129 6.36 19.14 11.51
C MET A 129 5.14 19.92 10.95
N PRO A 130 5.03 21.25 11.18
CA PRO A 130 3.85 22.04 10.83
C PRO A 130 3.54 22.10 9.33
N ARG A 131 4.47 21.67 8.47
CA ARG A 131 4.36 21.71 7.01
C ARG A 131 4.38 20.32 6.36
N LEU A 132 4.20 19.25 7.12
CA LEU A 132 4.22 17.91 6.55
C LEU A 132 2.98 17.69 5.67
N HIS A 133 3.21 17.33 4.41
CA HIS A 133 2.14 17.04 3.44
C HIS A 133 2.05 15.55 3.15
N THR A 134 3.18 14.85 3.12
CA THR A 134 3.26 13.43 2.78
C THR A 134 3.97 12.64 3.88
N LEU A 135 3.29 11.62 4.39
CA LEU A 135 3.80 10.67 5.35
C LEU A 135 3.70 9.26 4.79
N LYS A 136 4.80 8.52 4.83
CA LYS A 136 4.85 7.11 4.46
C LYS A 136 5.40 6.31 5.63
N ILE A 137 4.66 5.27 6.04
CA ILE A 137 5.06 4.37 7.12
C ILE A 137 4.91 2.93 6.65
N GLY A 138 5.94 2.11 6.84
CA GLY A 138 5.85 0.72 6.43
C GLY A 138 6.74 -0.26 7.16
N TYR A 139 6.25 -1.48 7.36
CA TYR A 139 6.96 -2.58 8.01
C TYR A 139 7.57 -2.18 9.37
N CYS A 140 6.72 -1.61 10.22
CA CYS A 140 7.01 -1.17 11.59
C CYS A 140 6.13 -1.94 12.61
N PRO A 141 6.24 -3.28 12.70
CA PRO A 141 5.25 -4.12 13.39
C PRO A 141 5.24 -3.96 14.92
N LYS A 142 6.31 -3.42 15.51
CA LYS A 142 6.44 -3.24 16.96
C LYS A 142 5.87 -1.91 17.47
N LEU A 143 5.30 -1.07 16.60
CA LEU A 143 4.69 0.18 17.00
C LEU A 143 3.44 -0.09 17.85
N LYS A 144 3.54 0.17 19.16
CA LYS A 144 2.46 -0.13 20.12
C LYS A 144 1.48 1.01 20.33
N VAL A 145 1.95 2.25 20.14
CA VAL A 145 1.21 3.48 20.46
C VAL A 145 1.14 4.34 19.21
N GLU A 146 -0.01 4.97 18.99
CA GLU A 146 -0.24 5.94 17.93
C GLU A 146 0.51 7.24 18.26
N PRO A 147 1.58 7.62 17.52
CA PRO A 147 2.35 8.80 17.88
C PRO A 147 1.62 10.06 17.35
N HIS A 148 0.91 10.76 18.23
CA HIS A 148 0.09 11.93 17.86
C HIS A 148 0.86 13.01 17.09
N TYR A 149 2.17 13.13 17.32
CA TYR A 149 3.03 14.09 16.63
C TYR A 149 3.30 13.75 15.15
N LEU A 150 3.03 12.52 14.69
CA LEU A 150 3.25 12.12 13.28
C LEU A 150 2.16 12.62 12.35
N PHE A 151 0.99 12.99 12.87
CA PHE A 151 -0.19 13.33 12.07
C PHE A 151 -0.58 14.80 12.22
N PRO A 152 0.25 15.74 11.72
CA PRO A 152 -0.04 17.16 11.84
C PRO A 152 -1.28 17.52 11.01
N PRO A 153 -1.97 18.62 11.36
CA PRO A 153 -3.24 18.99 10.74
C PRO A 153 -3.14 19.28 9.24
N ARG A 154 -1.95 19.50 8.67
CA ARG A 154 -1.74 19.76 7.23
C ARG A 154 -1.45 18.51 6.40
N LEU A 155 -1.41 17.33 7.01
CA LEU A 155 -1.10 16.09 6.30
C LEU A 155 -2.17 15.81 5.22
N GLU A 156 -1.75 15.69 3.96
CA GLU A 156 -2.66 15.47 2.82
C GLU A 156 -2.57 14.04 2.27
N THR A 157 -1.39 13.42 2.35
CA THR A 157 -1.14 12.07 1.83
C THR A 157 -0.54 11.17 2.89
N LEU A 158 -1.18 10.03 3.11
CA LEU A 158 -0.69 8.97 4.00
C LEU A 158 -0.56 7.66 3.22
N GLU A 159 0.62 7.04 3.29
CA GLU A 159 0.83 5.69 2.78
C GLU A 159 1.22 4.73 3.90
N LEU A 160 0.47 3.64 4.06
CA LEU A 160 0.74 2.57 5.03
C LEU A 160 1.11 1.27 4.29
N TRP A 161 2.25 0.68 4.63
CA TRP A 161 2.79 -0.49 3.92
C TRP A 161 3.06 -1.64 4.88
N GLY A 162 2.50 -2.82 4.62
CA GLY A 162 2.70 -3.98 5.48
C GLY A 162 2.08 -3.81 6.87
N ASP A 163 2.69 -4.48 7.85
CA ASP A 163 2.34 -4.33 9.26
C ASP A 163 3.07 -3.12 9.86
N VAL A 164 2.31 -2.13 10.34
CA VAL A 164 2.77 -0.92 11.03
C VAL A 164 2.23 -0.88 12.48
N GLY A 165 1.99 -2.05 13.07
CA GLY A 165 1.59 -2.17 14.48
C GLY A 165 0.17 -1.67 14.72
N VAL A 166 0.01 -0.77 15.68
CA VAL A 166 -1.31 -0.20 16.04
C VAL A 166 -1.99 0.50 14.86
N LEU A 167 -1.22 1.17 13.99
CA LEU A 167 -1.73 1.91 12.82
C LEU A 167 -2.32 0.99 11.75
N SER A 168 -1.91 -0.28 11.71
CA SER A 168 -2.53 -1.26 10.82
C SER A 168 -3.92 -1.66 11.31
N LYS A 169 -4.24 -1.47 12.59
CA LYS A 169 -5.51 -1.89 13.18
C LYS A 169 -6.47 -0.73 13.42
N SER A 170 -5.94 0.43 13.79
CA SER A 170 -6.71 1.61 14.19
C SER A 170 -6.08 2.89 13.64
N LEU A 171 -6.95 3.79 13.19
CA LEU A 171 -6.66 5.16 12.78
C LEU A 171 -7.44 6.19 13.63
N ILE A 172 -8.21 5.72 14.63
CA ILE A 172 -9.19 6.53 15.37
C ILE A 172 -8.54 7.68 16.15
N MET A 173 -7.37 7.50 16.75
CA MET A 173 -6.83 8.52 17.65
C MET A 173 -5.98 9.56 16.91
N SER A 174 -5.36 9.15 15.80
CA SER A 174 -4.41 9.98 15.05
C SER A 174 -5.02 10.79 13.91
N LEU A 175 -6.03 10.25 13.22
CA LEU A 175 -6.49 10.81 11.95
C LEU A 175 -7.93 11.32 11.99
N THR A 176 -8.71 11.00 13.01
CA THR A 176 -10.13 11.44 13.11
C THR A 176 -10.29 12.94 13.24
N HIS A 177 -9.29 13.62 13.79
CA HIS A 177 -9.27 15.08 13.89
C HIS A 177 -8.58 15.73 12.68
N ASN A 178 -8.06 14.93 11.74
CA ASN A 178 -7.39 15.42 10.55
C ASN A 178 -8.38 15.58 9.40
N ASN A 179 -8.79 16.81 9.15
CA ASN A 179 -9.72 17.17 8.07
C ASN A 179 -9.02 17.55 6.75
N ASN A 180 -7.71 17.34 6.63
CA ASN A 180 -6.96 17.70 5.42
C ASN A 180 -6.40 16.49 4.68
N LEU A 181 -6.53 15.27 5.23
CA LEU A 181 -6.08 14.06 4.57
C LEU A 181 -6.95 13.78 3.33
N LYS A 182 -6.35 13.88 2.16
CA LYS A 182 -7.00 13.72 0.84
C LYS A 182 -6.72 12.36 0.22
N SER A 183 -5.55 11.77 0.47
CA SER A 183 -5.15 10.52 -0.16
C SER A 183 -4.60 9.54 0.87
N LEU A 184 -5.17 8.33 0.90
CA LEU A 184 -4.78 7.23 1.76
C LEU A 184 -4.48 6.02 0.88
N THR A 185 -3.25 5.54 0.95
CA THR A 185 -2.83 4.32 0.25
C THR A 185 -2.39 3.26 1.25
N ILE A 186 -2.97 2.07 1.14
CA ILE A 186 -2.66 0.92 1.98
C ILE A 186 -2.11 -0.20 1.09
N LYS A 187 -0.88 -0.65 1.37
CA LYS A 187 -0.18 -1.68 0.59
C LYS A 187 0.20 -2.88 1.46
N TYR A 188 0.16 -4.09 0.90
CA TYR A 188 0.62 -5.31 1.58
C TYR A 188 -0.03 -5.54 2.96
N PHE A 189 -1.28 -5.10 3.11
CA PHE A 189 -1.94 -5.04 4.41
C PHE A 189 -2.18 -6.44 4.99
N PRO A 190 -1.80 -6.68 6.27
CA PRO A 190 -1.81 -8.03 6.84
C PRO A 190 -3.17 -8.45 7.41
N HIS A 191 -4.12 -7.51 7.57
CA HIS A 191 -5.41 -7.78 8.20
C HIS A 191 -6.52 -8.01 7.17
N SER A 192 -7.57 -8.71 7.62
CA SER A 192 -8.73 -8.97 6.79
C SER A 192 -9.74 -7.82 6.78
N SER A 193 -9.93 -7.11 7.88
CA SER A 193 -10.84 -5.96 7.97
C SER A 193 -10.10 -4.64 7.75
N LEU A 194 -10.82 -3.60 7.33
CA LEU A 194 -10.28 -2.23 7.28
C LEU A 194 -9.77 -1.76 8.65
N PRO A 195 -8.79 -0.83 8.69
CA PRO A 195 -8.42 -0.15 9.92
C PRO A 195 -9.64 0.54 10.56
N GLN A 196 -9.79 0.37 11.88
CA GLN A 196 -10.84 1.04 12.63
C GLN A 196 -10.70 2.57 12.49
N GLY A 197 -11.80 3.29 12.31
CA GLY A 197 -11.77 4.75 12.13
C GLY A 197 -11.51 5.23 10.70
N LEU A 198 -11.22 4.33 9.74
CA LEU A 198 -11.10 4.71 8.33
C LEU A 198 -12.36 5.40 7.80
N ASN A 199 -13.54 4.93 8.22
CA ASN A 199 -14.83 5.51 7.86
C ASN A 199 -15.09 6.92 8.44
N GLN A 200 -14.23 7.41 9.33
CA GLN A 200 -14.32 8.77 9.90
C GLN A 200 -13.48 9.78 9.11
N LEU A 201 -12.71 9.34 8.11
CA LEU A 201 -11.86 10.18 7.27
C LEU A 201 -12.67 10.85 6.16
N THR A 202 -13.61 11.72 6.54
CA THR A 202 -14.61 12.30 5.63
C THR A 202 -14.04 13.29 4.61
N SER A 203 -12.78 13.69 4.73
CA SER A 203 -12.09 14.59 3.79
C SER A 203 -11.33 13.85 2.68
N LEU A 204 -11.34 12.51 2.72
CA LEU A 204 -10.59 11.65 1.84
C LEU A 204 -11.16 11.63 0.42
N GLN A 205 -10.34 11.97 -0.56
CA GLN A 205 -10.66 12.03 -1.99
C GLN A 205 -10.16 10.80 -2.76
N GLU A 206 -9.10 10.17 -2.28
CA GLU A 206 -8.48 8.99 -2.88
C GLU A 206 -8.21 7.92 -1.82
N LEU A 207 -8.67 6.70 -2.09
CA LEU A 207 -8.44 5.53 -1.25
C LEU A 207 -7.93 4.38 -2.12
N ASN A 208 -6.70 3.94 -1.87
CA ASN A 208 -6.07 2.92 -2.70
C ASN A 208 -5.61 1.72 -1.87
N PHE A 209 -5.90 0.52 -2.35
CA PHE A 209 -5.45 -0.75 -1.78
C PHE A 209 -4.61 -1.51 -2.81
N TYR A 210 -3.40 -1.91 -2.44
CA TYR A 210 -2.52 -2.67 -3.32
C TYR A 210 -1.96 -3.91 -2.63
N ILE A 211 -2.15 -5.08 -3.27
CA ILE A 211 -1.52 -6.34 -2.84
C ILE A 211 -1.93 -6.74 -1.40
N CYS A 212 -3.19 -6.48 -1.02
CA CYS A 212 -3.73 -6.83 0.29
C CYS A 212 -4.33 -8.24 0.26
N LYS A 213 -3.65 -9.22 0.85
CA LYS A 213 -3.94 -10.66 0.66
C LYS A 213 -5.20 -11.19 1.36
N PHE A 214 -5.73 -10.49 2.35
CA PHE A 214 -6.84 -11.00 3.16
C PHE A 214 -8.03 -10.04 3.23
N LEU A 215 -7.95 -8.95 2.47
CA LEU A 215 -8.84 -7.80 2.59
C LEU A 215 -10.30 -8.18 2.24
N ASP A 216 -11.18 -8.19 3.22
CA ASP A 216 -12.57 -8.63 3.13
C ASP A 216 -13.50 -7.69 3.91
N PHE A 217 -13.65 -6.46 3.40
CA PHE A 217 -14.52 -5.43 3.97
C PHE A 217 -15.77 -5.22 3.11
N LYS A 218 -16.94 -4.94 3.68
CA LYS A 218 -18.14 -4.67 2.88
C LYS A 218 -18.07 -3.28 2.25
N PRO A 219 -18.48 -3.07 0.98
CA PRO A 219 -18.49 -1.72 0.39
C PRO A 219 -19.36 -0.73 1.20
N GLU A 220 -20.35 -1.20 1.96
CA GLU A 220 -21.14 -0.39 2.89
C GLU A 220 -20.30 0.35 3.94
N GLU A 221 -19.16 -0.20 4.34
CA GLU A 221 -18.25 0.42 5.30
C GLU A 221 -17.62 1.71 4.77
N LEU A 222 -17.60 1.89 3.45
CA LEU A 222 -17.08 3.09 2.78
C LEU A 222 -18.16 4.15 2.50
N LYS A 223 -19.45 3.86 2.74
CA LYS A 223 -20.56 4.84 2.56
C LYS A 223 -20.34 6.19 3.27
N PRO A 224 -19.72 6.26 4.46
CA PRO A 224 -19.48 7.54 5.13
C PRO A 224 -18.45 8.45 4.46
N LEU A 225 -17.65 7.94 3.52
CA LEU A 225 -16.59 8.69 2.84
C LEU A 225 -17.14 9.52 1.68
N THR A 226 -17.96 10.52 2.02
CA THR A 226 -18.77 11.27 1.05
C THR A 226 -17.97 12.12 0.06
N THR A 227 -16.70 12.43 0.35
CA THR A 227 -15.81 13.20 -0.55
C THR A 227 -14.94 12.31 -1.45
N LEU A 228 -15.05 10.99 -1.32
CA LEU A 228 -14.22 10.02 -2.02
C LEU A 228 -14.52 10.05 -3.53
N CYS A 229 -13.52 10.43 -4.31
CA CYS A 229 -13.60 10.53 -5.77
C CYS A 229 -13.07 9.27 -6.46
N THR A 230 -12.04 8.65 -5.87
CA THR A 230 -11.34 7.51 -6.45
C THR A 230 -11.16 6.42 -5.41
N LEU A 231 -11.56 5.20 -5.76
CA LEU A 231 -11.25 3.97 -5.03
C LEU A 231 -10.51 3.01 -5.98
N GLU A 232 -9.26 2.70 -5.68
CA GLU A 232 -8.46 1.72 -6.43
C GLU A 232 -8.15 0.51 -5.57
N ILE A 233 -8.37 -0.69 -6.11
CA ILE A 233 -8.11 -1.96 -5.44
C ILE A 233 -7.42 -2.89 -6.43
N ASP A 234 -6.10 -3.04 -6.32
CA ASP A 234 -5.33 -3.89 -7.23
C ASP A 234 -4.61 -5.02 -6.49
N PHE A 235 -4.57 -6.18 -7.11
CA PHE A 235 -3.93 -7.40 -6.63
C PHE A 235 -4.36 -7.79 -5.21
N CYS A 236 -5.56 -7.40 -4.79
CA CYS A 236 -6.10 -7.72 -3.48
C CYS A 236 -6.93 -8.99 -3.60
N LEU A 237 -6.61 -10.00 -2.78
CA LEU A 237 -7.42 -11.22 -2.72
C LEU A 237 -8.63 -10.91 -1.84
N ILE A 238 -9.68 -10.36 -2.46
CA ILE A 238 -10.95 -10.17 -1.78
C ILE A 238 -11.56 -11.56 -1.56
N MET A 239 -11.61 -12.01 -0.31
CA MET A 239 -12.07 -13.37 0.01
C MET A 239 -13.55 -13.57 -0.35
N SER A 240 -14.33 -12.50 -0.38
CA SER A 240 -15.64 -12.47 -1.03
C SER A 240 -15.48 -12.07 -2.51
N ILE A 241 -15.77 -13.01 -3.42
CA ILE A 241 -16.00 -12.66 -4.84
C ILE A 241 -17.19 -11.70 -4.87
N ARG A 242 -16.97 -10.45 -5.28
CA ARG A 242 -18.02 -9.43 -5.39
C ARG A 242 -18.40 -9.20 -6.84
N SER A 243 -19.70 -9.12 -7.12
CA SER A 243 -20.19 -8.70 -8.42
C SER A 243 -20.08 -7.19 -8.58
N ARG A 244 -20.25 -6.68 -9.81
CA ARG A 244 -20.36 -5.23 -10.03
C ARG A 244 -21.55 -4.62 -9.27
N GLU A 245 -22.63 -5.38 -9.06
CA GLU A 245 -23.79 -4.89 -8.32
C GLU A 245 -23.47 -4.62 -6.84
N ASP A 246 -22.55 -5.37 -6.22
CA ASP A 246 -22.15 -5.16 -4.82
C ASP A 246 -21.50 -3.79 -4.60
N TRP A 247 -20.90 -3.19 -5.64
CA TRP A 247 -20.30 -1.87 -5.59
C TRP A 247 -21.28 -0.75 -5.97
N SER A 248 -22.46 -1.08 -6.50
CA SER A 248 -23.47 -0.10 -6.91
C SER A 248 -24.01 0.76 -5.76
N ILE A 249 -23.85 0.31 -4.51
CA ILE A 249 -24.22 1.07 -3.31
C ILE A 249 -23.31 2.29 -3.05
N LEU A 250 -22.15 2.36 -3.70
CA LEU A 250 -21.20 3.47 -3.61
C LEU A 250 -21.39 4.47 -4.77
N THR A 251 -22.63 4.90 -5.00
CA THR A 251 -23.00 5.80 -6.11
C THR A 251 -22.32 7.17 -6.07
N HIS A 252 -21.79 7.58 -4.92
CA HIS A 252 -21.08 8.85 -4.73
C HIS A 252 -19.64 8.80 -5.23
N ILE A 253 -19.06 7.61 -5.47
CA ILE A 253 -17.68 7.45 -5.94
C ILE A 253 -17.69 7.32 -7.47
N PRO A 254 -17.22 8.32 -8.22
CA PRO A 254 -17.26 8.31 -9.68
C PRO A 254 -16.25 7.35 -10.32
N ASN A 255 -15.15 7.03 -9.64
CA ASN A 255 -14.09 6.17 -10.16
C ASN A 255 -13.77 5.04 -9.18
N ILE A 256 -14.32 3.85 -9.45
CA ILE A 256 -13.92 2.62 -8.76
C ILE A 256 -13.16 1.73 -9.74
N VAL A 257 -11.88 1.49 -9.45
CA VAL A 257 -10.97 0.66 -10.24
C VAL A 257 -10.62 -0.59 -9.43
N ILE A 258 -10.84 -1.77 -10.01
CA ILE A 258 -10.49 -3.05 -9.41
C ILE A 258 -9.67 -3.86 -10.40
N ASP A 259 -8.43 -4.22 -10.04
CA ASP A 259 -7.48 -4.95 -10.89
C ASP A 259 -7.40 -4.34 -12.30
N TYR A 260 -7.16 -3.02 -12.36
CA TYR A 260 -7.13 -2.22 -13.60
C TYR A 260 -8.45 -2.10 -14.38
N ILE A 261 -9.56 -2.62 -13.85
CA ILE A 261 -10.89 -2.53 -14.47
C ILE A 261 -11.70 -1.45 -13.77
N ASN A 262 -12.06 -0.38 -14.48
CA ASN A 262 -12.98 0.62 -13.97
C ASN A 262 -14.42 0.09 -14.01
N ILE A 263 -15.01 -0.12 -12.84
CA ILE A 263 -16.36 -0.69 -12.69
C ILE A 263 -17.48 0.38 -12.65
N THR A 264 -17.10 1.65 -12.56
CA THR A 264 -18.01 2.81 -12.64
C THR A 264 -18.11 3.37 -14.05
N SER A 265 -17.08 3.18 -14.88
CA SER A 265 -17.13 3.57 -16.28
C SER A 265 -18.07 2.62 -17.03
N ASN A 266 -19.13 3.20 -17.58
CA ASN A 266 -19.99 2.57 -18.58
C ASN A 266 -19.24 2.25 -19.91
N SER A 267 -17.91 2.36 -19.97
CA SER A 267 -17.13 2.07 -21.19
C SER A 267 -17.06 0.57 -21.55
N TYR A 268 -17.66 -0.31 -20.75
CA TYR A 268 -17.96 -1.69 -21.15
C TYR A 268 -19.44 -2.08 -20.96
N SER A 269 -20.34 -1.12 -20.70
CA SER A 269 -21.73 -1.33 -21.11
C SER A 269 -21.78 -1.04 -22.60
N TYR A 270 -21.41 -2.04 -23.40
CA TYR A 270 -21.88 -2.07 -24.77
C TYR A 270 -23.41 -1.88 -24.69
N PRO A 271 -23.96 -0.78 -25.24
CA PRO A 271 -25.39 -0.56 -25.25
C PRO A 271 -25.98 -1.67 -26.11
N GLY A 272 -26.50 -2.72 -25.45
CA GLY A 272 -26.95 -3.93 -26.13
C GLY A 272 -25.87 -4.56 -26.99
N LEU A 273 -24.86 -5.21 -26.40
CA LEU A 273 -24.54 -6.49 -27.02
C LEU A 273 -25.83 -7.31 -26.86
N PRO A 274 -26.41 -7.89 -27.93
CA PRO A 274 -27.34 -9.00 -27.70
C PRO A 274 -26.58 -9.91 -26.74
N ALA A 275 -27.21 -10.29 -25.62
CA ALA A 275 -26.68 -11.30 -24.71
C ALA A 275 -25.89 -12.28 -25.57
N ILE A 276 -24.59 -12.51 -25.33
CA ILE A 276 -23.81 -13.45 -26.15
C ILE A 276 -24.66 -14.71 -26.15
N GLY A 277 -25.36 -14.93 -27.25
CA GLY A 277 -26.68 -15.53 -27.22
C GLY A 277 -26.58 -16.64 -28.20
N GLY A 278 -26.73 -17.86 -27.69
CA GLY A 278 -26.31 -19.06 -28.39
C GLY A 278 -25.02 -19.64 -27.82
N PRO A 279 -24.30 -20.45 -28.61
CA PRO A 279 -23.28 -21.37 -28.08
C PRO A 279 -22.12 -20.70 -27.35
N ILE A 280 -21.61 -19.55 -27.83
CA ILE A 280 -20.45 -18.87 -27.24
C ILE A 280 -20.76 -18.37 -25.82
N GLY A 281 -21.93 -17.76 -25.60
CA GLY A 281 -22.26 -17.18 -24.31
C GLY A 281 -22.54 -18.24 -23.25
N HIS A 282 -23.17 -19.33 -23.64
CA HIS A 282 -23.35 -20.49 -22.77
C HIS A 282 -21.99 -21.08 -22.34
N LEU A 283 -21.01 -21.18 -23.25
CA LEU A 283 -19.66 -21.66 -22.91
C LEU A 283 -18.89 -20.68 -22.01
N LEU A 284 -19.07 -19.36 -22.19
CA LEU A 284 -18.50 -18.34 -21.32
C LEU A 284 -19.10 -18.38 -19.90
N GLU A 285 -20.43 -18.53 -19.80
CA GLU A 285 -21.13 -18.65 -18.52
C GLU A 285 -20.75 -19.95 -17.79
N GLN A 286 -20.63 -21.06 -18.52
CA GLN A 286 -20.09 -22.31 -17.98
C GLN A 286 -18.66 -22.13 -17.44
N ASN A 287 -17.79 -21.44 -18.17
CA ASN A 287 -16.43 -21.15 -17.68
C ASN A 287 -16.45 -20.34 -16.38
N ALA A 288 -17.30 -19.33 -16.28
CA ALA A 288 -17.45 -18.54 -15.06
C ALA A 288 -17.88 -19.40 -13.86
N GLN A 289 -18.84 -20.32 -14.05
CA GLN A 289 -19.27 -21.27 -13.02
C GLN A 289 -18.15 -22.24 -12.62
N VAL A 290 -17.42 -22.76 -13.60
CA VAL A 290 -16.28 -23.67 -13.38
C VAL A 290 -15.18 -22.99 -12.58
N PHE A 291 -14.82 -21.74 -12.90
CA PHE A 291 -13.83 -20.98 -12.12
C PHE A 291 -14.29 -20.69 -10.69
N LYS A 292 -15.59 -20.38 -10.50
CA LYS A 292 -16.17 -20.22 -9.15
C LYS A 292 -16.02 -21.51 -8.33
N GLN A 293 -16.24 -22.67 -8.95
CA GLN A 293 -16.07 -23.97 -8.29
C GLN A 293 -14.61 -24.27 -7.96
N ILE A 294 -13.68 -23.99 -8.88
CA ILE A 294 -12.23 -24.15 -8.64
C ILE A 294 -11.79 -23.28 -7.46
N SER A 295 -12.25 -22.03 -7.41
CA SER A 295 -11.97 -21.10 -6.31
C SER A 295 -12.49 -21.63 -4.97
N ALA A 296 -13.72 -22.16 -4.94
CA ALA A 296 -14.30 -22.75 -3.74
C ALA A 296 -13.53 -24.01 -3.27
N ASN A 297 -13.05 -24.83 -4.21
CA ASN A 297 -12.25 -26.02 -3.91
C ASN A 297 -10.89 -25.65 -3.30
N PHE A 298 -10.24 -24.59 -3.79
CA PHE A 298 -9.01 -24.06 -3.18
C PHE A 298 -9.25 -23.48 -1.78
N ALA A 299 -10.34 -22.73 -1.59
CA ALA A 299 -10.69 -22.13 -0.31
C ALA A 299 -10.99 -23.17 0.79
N THR A 300 -11.49 -24.36 0.41
CA THR A 300 -11.87 -25.42 1.35
C THR A 300 -10.78 -26.46 1.60
N LEU A 301 -9.57 -26.28 1.04
CA LEU A 301 -8.43 -27.20 1.18
C LEU A 301 -8.80 -28.68 0.91
N GLN A 302 -9.66 -28.94 -0.08
CA GLN A 302 -9.98 -30.30 -0.53
C GLN A 302 -8.80 -30.92 -1.30
N ILE A 303 -7.70 -31.19 -0.60
CA ILE A 303 -6.44 -31.72 -1.16
C ILE A 303 -6.59 -33.19 -1.57
N HIS A 304 -7.61 -33.92 -1.09
CA HIS A 304 -7.88 -35.30 -1.47
C HIS A 304 -8.51 -35.47 -2.86
N ASP A 305 -8.88 -34.38 -3.55
CA ASP A 305 -9.62 -34.39 -4.81
C ASP A 305 -8.92 -33.54 -5.91
N VAL A 306 -7.59 -33.52 -5.97
CA VAL A 306 -6.80 -32.78 -6.99
C VAL A 306 -7.32 -33.04 -8.42
N HIS A 307 -7.79 -34.26 -8.69
CA HIS A 307 -8.37 -34.67 -9.97
C HIS A 307 -9.65 -33.89 -10.34
N LYS A 308 -10.44 -33.41 -9.37
CA LYS A 308 -11.64 -32.60 -9.66
C LYS A 308 -11.28 -31.22 -10.23
N ASN A 309 -10.29 -30.55 -9.65
CA ASN A 309 -9.82 -29.26 -10.18
C ASN A 309 -9.15 -29.43 -11.54
N ILE A 310 -8.37 -30.50 -11.74
CA ILE A 310 -7.79 -30.83 -13.06
C ILE A 310 -8.90 -30.98 -14.11
N ASN A 311 -9.96 -31.73 -13.80
CA ASN A 311 -11.10 -31.90 -14.72
C ASN A 311 -11.83 -30.57 -15.02
N LEU A 312 -12.01 -29.72 -14.01
CA LEU A 312 -12.59 -28.40 -14.16
C LEU A 312 -11.71 -27.49 -15.04
N PHE A 313 -10.39 -27.51 -14.85
CA PHE A 313 -9.47 -26.79 -15.74
C PHE A 313 -9.48 -27.32 -17.17
N CYS A 314 -9.56 -28.65 -17.36
CA CYS A 314 -9.73 -29.27 -18.67
C CYS A 314 -11.03 -28.80 -19.34
N GLN A 315 -12.13 -28.75 -18.59
CA GLN A 315 -13.43 -28.27 -19.07
C GLN A 315 -13.34 -26.80 -19.53
N THR A 316 -12.71 -25.94 -18.73
CA THR A 316 -12.50 -24.53 -19.10
C THR A 316 -11.70 -24.40 -20.40
N ARG A 317 -10.61 -25.16 -20.53
CA ARG A 317 -9.79 -25.16 -21.75
C ARG A 317 -10.62 -25.58 -22.96
N ASP A 318 -11.37 -26.67 -22.85
CA ASP A 318 -12.14 -27.23 -23.97
C ASP A 318 -13.25 -26.26 -24.39
N ASN A 319 -13.86 -25.54 -23.45
CA ASN A 319 -14.80 -24.46 -23.72
C ASN A 319 -14.13 -23.29 -24.46
N ILE A 320 -12.93 -22.88 -24.06
CA ILE A 320 -12.15 -21.82 -24.74
C ILE A 320 -11.80 -22.24 -26.17
N LEU A 321 -11.32 -23.46 -26.37
CA LEU A 321 -11.02 -23.99 -27.71
C LEU A 321 -12.27 -24.03 -28.60
N THR A 322 -13.41 -24.42 -28.02
CA THR A 322 -14.69 -24.43 -28.74
C THR A 322 -15.12 -23.02 -29.14
N ILE A 323 -14.99 -22.04 -28.23
CA ILE A 323 -15.27 -20.63 -28.55
C ILE A 323 -14.36 -20.13 -29.68
N MET A 324 -13.05 -20.40 -29.60
CA MET A 324 -12.09 -20.01 -30.61
C MET A 324 -12.42 -20.61 -31.98
N ASN A 325 -12.82 -21.88 -32.04
CA ASN A 325 -13.25 -22.52 -33.28
C ASN A 325 -14.52 -21.87 -33.86
N ILE A 326 -15.54 -21.62 -33.02
CA ILE A 326 -16.77 -20.95 -33.46
C ILE A 326 -16.47 -19.54 -34.00
N LEU A 327 -15.55 -18.81 -33.34
CA LEU A 327 -15.12 -17.49 -33.79
C LEU A 327 -14.38 -17.54 -35.13
N ASN A 328 -13.52 -18.54 -35.34
CA ASN A 328 -12.77 -18.73 -36.58
C ASN A 328 -13.66 -19.13 -37.78
N ASP A 329 -14.75 -19.86 -37.52
CA ASP A 329 -15.66 -20.35 -38.55
C ASP A 329 -16.79 -19.34 -38.90
N MET A 330 -16.90 -18.22 -38.18
CA MET A 330 -17.92 -17.20 -38.46
C MET A 330 -17.59 -16.35 -39.70
N PRO A 331 -18.50 -16.25 -40.70
CA PRO A 331 -18.29 -15.41 -41.88
C PRO A 331 -18.56 -13.92 -41.61
N GLY A 332 -17.74 -13.04 -42.19
CA GLY A 332 -17.91 -11.57 -42.13
C GLY A 332 -16.81 -10.84 -41.35
N ILE A 333 -17.18 -9.70 -40.74
CA ILE A 333 -16.30 -8.70 -40.08
C ILE A 333 -15.28 -9.29 -39.09
N MET A 334 -15.57 -10.45 -38.49
CA MET A 334 -14.64 -11.15 -37.58
C MET A 334 -13.37 -11.67 -38.26
N LYS A 335 -13.37 -11.94 -39.58
CA LYS A 335 -12.15 -12.26 -40.34
C LYS A 335 -11.18 -11.08 -40.46
N GLU A 336 -11.67 -9.86 -40.30
CA GLU A 336 -10.88 -8.61 -40.41
C GLU A 336 -10.38 -8.12 -39.04
N MET A 337 -10.77 -8.76 -37.94
CA MET A 337 -10.28 -8.39 -36.62
C MET A 337 -8.80 -8.79 -36.45
N PRO A 338 -7.97 -7.92 -35.87
CA PRO A 338 -6.60 -8.27 -35.56
C PRO A 338 -6.57 -9.46 -34.60
N PRO A 339 -5.62 -10.39 -34.76
CA PRO A 339 -5.48 -11.53 -33.87
C PRO A 339 -5.30 -11.03 -32.43
N LEU A 340 -5.88 -11.78 -31.47
CA LEU A 340 -5.72 -11.47 -30.05
C LEU A 340 -4.22 -11.25 -29.72
N PRO A 341 -3.88 -10.25 -28.91
CA PRO A 341 -2.48 -9.88 -28.62
C PRO A 341 -1.70 -11.01 -27.92
N ILE A 342 -2.41 -12.03 -27.42
CA ILE A 342 -1.83 -13.19 -26.75
C ILE A 342 -2.42 -14.45 -27.40
N LYS A 343 -1.55 -15.31 -27.96
CA LYS A 343 -1.93 -16.65 -28.41
C LYS A 343 -1.79 -17.62 -27.25
N LEU A 344 -2.81 -18.44 -27.02
CA LEU A 344 -2.74 -19.53 -26.05
C LEU A 344 -1.67 -20.52 -26.53
N ASN A 345 -0.71 -20.85 -25.67
CA ASN A 345 0.27 -21.90 -25.96
C ASN A 345 -0.42 -23.27 -25.79
N GLU A 346 -0.95 -23.80 -26.89
CA GLU A 346 -1.69 -25.06 -26.90
C GLU A 346 -0.85 -26.27 -26.47
N GLU A 347 0.44 -26.30 -26.80
CA GLU A 347 1.34 -27.37 -26.36
C GLU A 347 1.48 -27.37 -24.83
N LEU A 348 1.73 -26.21 -24.24
CA LEU A 348 1.84 -26.05 -22.80
C LEU A 348 0.50 -26.32 -22.08
N ALA A 349 -0.61 -25.85 -22.65
CA ALA A 349 -1.94 -26.12 -22.10
C ALA A 349 -2.27 -27.63 -22.14
N ASN A 350 -1.87 -28.33 -23.19
CA ASN A 350 -2.08 -29.77 -23.33
C ASN A 350 -1.10 -30.59 -22.47
N SER A 351 0.10 -30.07 -22.18
CA SER A 351 1.07 -30.74 -21.30
C SER A 351 0.70 -30.64 -19.82
N ILE A 352 0.08 -29.51 -19.42
CA ILE A 352 -0.32 -29.27 -18.01
C ILE A 352 -1.68 -29.93 -17.70
N LEU A 353 -2.59 -30.01 -18.69
CA LEU A 353 -3.94 -30.53 -18.52
C LEU A 353 -4.17 -31.71 -19.48
N PRO A 354 -3.81 -32.96 -19.13
CA PRO A 354 -3.98 -34.10 -20.03
C PRO A 354 -5.47 -34.35 -20.37
N ARG A 355 -5.75 -34.76 -21.61
CA ARG A 355 -7.13 -35.08 -22.05
C ARG A 355 -7.69 -36.26 -21.26
N PRO A 356 -8.97 -36.24 -20.84
CA PRO A 356 -9.58 -37.43 -20.25
C PRO A 356 -9.59 -38.55 -21.29
N THR A 357 -9.05 -39.70 -20.92
CA THR A 357 -9.10 -40.92 -21.73
C THR A 357 -10.56 -41.26 -22.02
N ARG A 358 -10.96 -41.20 -23.29
CA ARG A 358 -12.27 -41.71 -23.73
C ARG A 358 -12.40 -43.16 -23.25
N PRO A 359 -13.51 -43.58 -22.62
CA PRO A 359 -13.77 -45.00 -22.47
C PRO A 359 -13.94 -45.60 -23.86
N MET A 360 -13.19 -46.65 -24.16
CA MET A 360 -13.36 -47.45 -25.38
C MET A 360 -14.79 -47.98 -25.40
N ARG A 361 -15.54 -47.64 -26.45
CA ARG A 361 -16.84 -48.25 -26.72
C ARG A 361 -16.61 -49.76 -26.95
N SER A 362 -17.24 -50.59 -26.12
CA SER A 362 -17.50 -52.00 -26.40
C SER A 362 -18.74 -52.14 -27.27
#